data_AF-A0A7S2ZNV6-F1
#
_entry.id   AF-A0A7S2ZNV6-F1
#
_cell.length_a   1.000
_cell.length_b   1.000
_cell.length_c   1.000
_cell.angle_alpha   90.00
_cell.angle_beta   90.00
_cell.angle_gamma   90.00
#
_symmetry.space_group_name_H-M   'P 1'
#
loop_
_entity.id
_entity.type
_entity.pdbx_description
1 polymer ?
#
loop_
_entity_poly.entity_id
_entity_poly.type
_entity_poly.pdbx_seq_one_letter_code
_entity_poly.pdbx_strand_id
1 'polypeptide(L)'
;KAGTGSLSLLDVKYVLPAVKKNMIGFLIQSGLFLGRNSQITCSRVRARRCMVDSIEDVSDEELDGLLRQAEGPTGDKYQLSTSEKDPIATALRAVCGCNEVKGFELMDSRWNGNEAIRADTDRGNYFVKINRVEDASVFMSEAVGLTTIRKTETVYCPMPLHVGSLPKVGEFGPGAFMILEWLPLVPFGASRPEAQEDLGHALAMMHMSSAMDEIHEGKFGFVINNYLSLTPMDNRWTNDWSEFLARRMSLLLRSLFEPKVYARAPFKKDESSELINLTEKLIGSLKDRFADVPVKPSLLHGDLWIGNAGFTKDKAVVYDPACFFGHSEMDLAIMELFGGFTDKFYNAYHSRIPKAEGFEERSKIYKVYHYLNQLNLFGNEQVKVEVIKLLRELVES
;
A
#
# COMPACT_ATOMS: atom_id res chain seq x y z
N LYS A 1 3.50 28.31 -32.61
CA LYS A 1 4.89 27.88 -32.34
C LYS A 1 4.92 27.35 -30.91
N ALA A 2 4.56 26.09 -30.74
CA ALA A 2 4.55 25.38 -29.46
C ALA A 2 5.81 24.52 -29.39
N GLY A 3 6.64 24.73 -28.38
CA GLY A 3 7.85 23.96 -28.15
C GLY A 3 7.52 22.69 -27.38
N THR A 4 7.68 21.55 -28.05
CA THR A 4 7.70 20.22 -27.45
C THR A 4 9.04 20.02 -26.73
N GLY A 5 9.04 20.13 -25.40
CA GLY A 5 10.19 19.74 -24.57
C GLY A 5 10.16 18.24 -24.31
N SER A 6 10.95 17.48 -25.05
CA SER A 6 11.29 16.09 -24.75
C SER A 6 12.16 16.04 -23.49
N LEU A 7 11.66 15.43 -22.41
CA LEU A 7 12.48 15.08 -21.26
C LEU A 7 13.50 14.02 -21.68
N SER A 8 14.78 14.34 -21.56
CA SER A 8 15.89 13.46 -21.93
C SER A 8 16.22 12.50 -20.78
N LEU A 9 16.75 11.32 -21.14
CA LEU A 9 17.13 10.18 -20.30
C LEU A 9 18.24 10.45 -19.25
N LEU A 10 18.45 11.71 -18.82
CA LEU A 10 19.59 12.12 -18.00
C LEU A 10 19.31 12.39 -16.52
N ASP A 11 18.06 12.38 -16.06
CA ASP A 11 17.73 12.74 -14.66
C ASP A 11 17.59 11.56 -13.67
N VAL A 12 17.94 10.32 -14.07
CA VAL A 12 17.91 9.12 -13.21
C VAL A 12 19.33 8.68 -12.82
N LYS A 13 20.09 9.54 -12.12
CA LYS A 13 21.49 9.21 -11.76
C LYS A 13 21.85 9.11 -10.27
N TYR A 14 20.92 9.29 -9.33
CA TYR A 14 21.25 9.22 -7.90
C TYR A 14 20.34 8.30 -7.07
N VAL A 15 20.30 6.99 -7.38
CA VAL A 15 20.02 5.92 -6.40
C VAL A 15 20.81 4.64 -6.78
N LEU A 16 21.87 4.37 -6.02
CA LEU A 16 22.70 3.14 -5.85
C LEU A 16 23.26 2.34 -7.08
N PRO A 17 24.57 1.98 -7.10
CA PRO A 17 25.25 1.33 -8.25
C PRO A 17 25.00 -0.18 -8.52
N ALA A 18 24.18 -0.91 -7.76
CA ALA A 18 24.03 -2.36 -7.96
C ALA A 18 22.91 -2.77 -8.96
N VAL A 19 21.97 -1.87 -9.28
CA VAL A 19 20.78 -2.18 -10.11
C VAL A 19 20.96 -1.77 -11.59
N LYS A 20 22.07 -1.09 -11.93
CA LYS A 20 22.21 -0.37 -13.21
C LYS A 20 22.31 -1.24 -14.47
N LYS A 21 22.68 -2.52 -14.39
CA LYS A 21 22.97 -3.30 -15.61
C LYS A 21 21.75 -3.97 -16.25
N ASN A 22 20.67 -4.22 -15.51
CA ASN A 22 19.51 -4.96 -16.01
C ASN A 22 18.27 -4.08 -16.30
N MET A 23 18.22 -2.86 -15.77
CA MET A 23 17.02 -2.01 -15.83
C MET A 23 16.83 -1.27 -17.17
N ILE A 24 17.92 -0.92 -17.86
CA ILE A 24 17.87 -0.21 -19.15
C ILE A 24 17.42 -1.14 -20.29
N GLY A 25 17.69 -2.45 -20.19
CA GLY A 25 17.24 -3.43 -21.18
C GLY A 25 15.73 -3.68 -21.15
N PHE A 26 15.13 -3.67 -19.96
CA PHE A 26 13.70 -3.96 -19.77
C PHE A 26 12.77 -2.86 -20.30
N LEU A 27 13.14 -1.58 -20.12
CA LEU A 27 12.34 -0.44 -20.54
C LEU A 27 12.24 -0.27 -22.07
N ILE A 28 13.16 -0.86 -22.84
CA ILE A 28 13.17 -0.77 -24.30
C ILE A 28 12.32 -1.88 -24.95
N GLN A 29 12.08 -3.01 -24.25
CA GLN A 29 11.34 -4.15 -24.81
C GLN A 29 9.82 -4.11 -24.60
N SER A 30 9.30 -3.30 -23.68
CA SER A 30 7.89 -3.42 -23.20
C SER A 30 6.83 -2.60 -23.94
N GLY A 31 7.16 -1.90 -25.04
CA GLY A 31 6.17 -1.51 -26.07
C GLY A 31 4.86 -0.84 -25.62
N LEU A 32 4.88 -0.03 -24.56
CA LEU A 32 3.70 0.64 -24.00
C LEU A 32 3.26 1.84 -24.88
N PHE A 33 2.52 1.60 -25.98
CA PHE A 33 1.70 2.62 -26.65
C PHE A 33 0.44 1.98 -27.31
N LEU A 34 -0.74 2.37 -26.78
CA LEU A 34 -2.10 2.49 -27.38
C LEU A 34 -2.97 1.25 -27.73
N GLY A 35 -4.23 1.27 -27.22
CA GLY A 35 -5.43 1.18 -28.09
C GLY A 35 -6.58 0.17 -27.85
N ARG A 36 -7.65 0.62 -27.17
CA ARG A 36 -9.13 0.40 -27.37
C ARG A 36 -9.84 -0.99 -27.38
N ASN A 37 -10.92 -1.02 -26.57
CA ASN A 37 -12.32 -1.51 -26.75
C ASN A 37 -12.68 -3.00 -26.98
N SER A 38 -13.54 -3.55 -26.09
CA SER A 38 -14.88 -4.08 -26.44
C SER A 38 -15.69 -4.51 -25.18
N GLN A 39 -17.02 -4.31 -25.24
CA GLN A 39 -18.03 -4.56 -24.21
C GLN A 39 -18.64 -5.96 -24.34
N ILE A 40 -19.02 -6.61 -23.22
CA ILE A 40 -20.03 -7.69 -23.20
C ILE A 40 -20.91 -7.56 -21.94
N THR A 41 -22.23 -7.59 -22.15
CA THR A 41 -23.32 -7.51 -21.17
C THR A 41 -23.74 -8.89 -20.65
N CYS A 42 -24.08 -9.04 -19.36
CA CYS A 42 -25.04 -10.07 -18.93
C CYS A 42 -25.72 -9.76 -17.58
N SER A 43 -26.82 -10.48 -17.35
CA SER A 43 -28.08 -10.08 -16.72
C SER A 43 -28.28 -10.47 -15.24
N ARG A 44 -29.19 -9.70 -14.61
CA ARG A 44 -29.72 -9.74 -13.24
C ARG A 44 -30.07 -11.11 -12.66
N VAL A 45 -29.75 -11.32 -11.38
CA VAL A 45 -30.50 -12.18 -10.45
C VAL A 45 -30.68 -11.45 -9.11
N ARG A 46 -31.93 -11.42 -8.61
CA ARG A 46 -32.34 -10.82 -7.31
C ARG A 46 -32.06 -11.81 -6.18
N ALA A 47 -31.51 -11.35 -5.05
CA ALA A 47 -31.57 -12.07 -3.78
C ALA A 47 -32.02 -11.14 -2.64
N ARG A 48 -32.83 -11.70 -1.73
CA ARG A 48 -33.59 -11.04 -0.66
C ARG A 48 -32.73 -10.83 0.60
N ARG A 49 -33.10 -9.77 1.34
CA ARG A 49 -32.67 -9.39 2.70
C ARG A 49 -32.68 -10.56 3.70
N CYS A 50 -31.63 -10.62 4.52
CA CYS A 50 -31.73 -10.96 5.94
C CYS A 50 -30.87 -9.96 6.74
N MET A 51 -31.44 -9.42 7.82
CA MET A 51 -30.79 -8.58 8.83
C MET A 51 -30.03 -9.47 9.81
N VAL A 52 -28.85 -9.04 10.28
CA VAL A 52 -28.26 -9.50 11.55
C VAL A 52 -27.62 -8.29 12.23
N ASP A 53 -27.90 -8.14 13.52
CA ASP A 53 -27.51 -7.06 14.41
C ASP A 53 -26.11 -7.30 15.03
N SER A 54 -25.40 -6.19 15.31
CA SER A 54 -24.15 -6.03 16.08
C SER A 54 -22.79 -6.40 15.44
N ILE A 55 -21.83 -5.47 15.54
CA ILE A 55 -20.50 -5.43 14.90
C ILE A 55 -19.43 -5.88 15.90
N GLU A 56 -19.41 -7.15 16.30
CA GLU A 56 -18.29 -7.68 17.10
C GLU A 56 -17.69 -9.00 16.62
N ASP A 57 -18.24 -9.67 15.61
CA ASP A 57 -17.63 -10.87 15.05
C ASP A 57 -17.80 -10.89 13.52
N VAL A 58 -16.88 -10.26 12.79
CA VAL A 58 -16.65 -10.65 11.39
C VAL A 58 -15.33 -11.39 11.37
N SER A 59 -15.38 -12.72 11.29
CA SER A 59 -14.15 -13.51 11.19
C SER A 59 -13.46 -13.27 9.84
N ASP A 60 -12.15 -13.48 9.77
CA ASP A 60 -11.41 -13.44 8.50
C ASP A 60 -12.06 -14.37 7.44
N GLU A 61 -12.71 -15.45 7.88
CA GLU A 61 -13.47 -16.39 7.03
C GLU A 61 -14.78 -15.80 6.46
N GLU A 62 -15.42 -14.85 7.13
CA GLU A 62 -16.60 -14.14 6.59
C GLU A 62 -16.20 -13.02 5.63
N LEU A 63 -15.05 -12.38 5.86
CA LEU A 63 -14.45 -11.46 4.89
C LEU A 63 -14.01 -12.21 3.62
N ASP A 64 -13.35 -13.37 3.78
CA ASP A 64 -12.97 -14.29 2.69
C ASP A 64 -14.20 -14.93 2.01
N GLY A 65 -15.25 -15.23 2.78
CA GLY A 65 -16.49 -15.83 2.32
C GLY A 65 -17.29 -14.92 1.40
N LEU A 66 -17.21 -13.59 1.59
CA LEU A 66 -17.85 -12.58 0.74
C LEU A 66 -17.04 -12.21 -0.52
N LEU A 67 -15.79 -12.69 -0.63
CA LEU A 67 -14.89 -12.46 -1.77
C LEU A 67 -14.91 -13.60 -2.80
N ARG A 68 -15.61 -14.71 -2.53
CA ARG A 68 -15.72 -15.83 -3.46
C ARG A 68 -16.93 -15.70 -4.37
N GLN A 69 -16.70 -15.26 -5.61
CA GLN A 69 -17.22 -15.90 -6.83
C GLN A 69 -16.72 -15.15 -8.08
N ALA A 70 -15.44 -15.33 -8.38
CA ALA A 70 -14.99 -15.42 -9.76
C ALA A 70 -14.26 -16.76 -9.84
N GLU A 71 -14.84 -17.74 -10.53
CA GLU A 71 -14.08 -18.95 -10.90
C GLU A 71 -12.96 -18.47 -11.81
N GLY A 72 -11.76 -18.33 -11.24
CA GLY A 72 -10.56 -18.02 -12.00
C GLY A 72 -10.30 -19.11 -13.04
N PRO A 73 -9.55 -18.81 -14.10
CA PRO A 73 -9.25 -19.78 -15.15
C PRO A 73 -8.75 -21.10 -14.55
N THR A 74 -9.29 -22.23 -15.01
CA THR A 74 -8.85 -23.57 -14.59
C THR A 74 -7.69 -24.01 -15.49
N GLY A 75 -6.52 -24.27 -14.92
CA GLY A 75 -5.32 -24.67 -15.68
C GLY A 75 -4.04 -24.70 -14.83
N ASP A 76 -2.97 -25.22 -15.42
CA ASP A 76 -1.65 -25.25 -14.78
C ASP A 76 -1.15 -23.82 -14.53
N LYS A 77 -0.85 -23.50 -13.28
CA LYS A 77 -0.22 -22.23 -12.86
C LYS A 77 1.21 -22.50 -12.43
N TYR A 78 2.07 -21.47 -12.47
CA TYR A 78 3.45 -21.56 -11.97
C TYR A 78 3.51 -22.21 -10.57
N GLN A 79 4.35 -23.24 -10.44
CA GLN A 79 4.61 -23.95 -9.18
C GLN A 79 6.07 -23.73 -8.78
N LEU A 80 6.27 -23.47 -7.49
CA LEU A 80 7.60 -23.36 -6.89
C LEU A 80 8.34 -24.69 -6.99
N SER A 81 9.63 -24.62 -7.29
CA SER A 81 10.53 -25.76 -7.26
C SER A 81 11.93 -25.35 -6.77
N THR A 82 12.63 -26.26 -6.09
CA THR A 82 14.04 -26.06 -5.70
C THR A 82 15.03 -26.20 -6.87
N SER A 83 14.53 -26.65 -8.04
CA SER A 83 15.27 -26.79 -9.29
C SER A 83 16.01 -25.52 -9.69
N GLU A 84 17.20 -25.66 -10.29
CA GLU A 84 17.98 -24.55 -10.85
C GLU A 84 17.29 -23.84 -12.03
N LYS A 85 16.21 -24.41 -12.57
CA LYS A 85 15.40 -23.77 -13.61
C LYS A 85 14.29 -22.89 -13.04
N ASP A 86 14.01 -23.00 -11.74
CA ASP A 86 13.02 -22.16 -11.09
C ASP A 86 13.58 -20.72 -10.96
N PRO A 87 12.84 -19.68 -11.39
CA PRO A 87 13.34 -18.32 -11.40
C PRO A 87 13.64 -17.79 -9.99
N ILE A 88 12.87 -18.19 -8.98
CA ILE A 88 13.06 -17.78 -7.58
C ILE A 88 14.27 -18.49 -7.01
N ALA A 89 14.37 -19.81 -7.22
CA ALA A 89 15.53 -20.57 -6.76
C ALA A 89 16.83 -20.10 -7.44
N THR A 90 16.76 -19.70 -8.72
CA THR A 90 17.87 -19.08 -9.46
C THR A 90 18.26 -17.74 -8.83
N ALA A 91 17.29 -16.87 -8.54
CA ALA A 91 17.54 -15.57 -7.92
C ALA A 91 18.12 -15.70 -6.50
N LEU A 92 17.66 -16.66 -5.69
CA LEU A 92 18.24 -16.96 -4.38
C LEU A 92 19.73 -17.33 -4.49
N ARG A 93 20.11 -18.12 -5.49
CA ARG A 93 21.53 -18.47 -5.72
C ARG A 93 22.33 -17.29 -6.27
N ALA A 94 21.81 -16.58 -7.27
CA ALA A 94 22.54 -15.53 -7.95
C ALA A 94 22.69 -14.25 -7.12
N VAL A 95 21.64 -13.87 -6.38
CA VAL A 95 21.57 -12.60 -5.64
C VAL A 95 21.86 -12.80 -4.16
N CYS A 96 21.25 -13.82 -3.56
CA CYS A 96 21.42 -14.11 -2.13
C CYS A 96 22.60 -15.05 -1.87
N GLY A 97 23.25 -15.56 -2.92
CA GLY A 97 24.43 -16.43 -2.91
C GLY A 97 24.26 -17.76 -2.18
N CYS A 98 23.01 -18.23 -2.05
CA CYS A 98 22.71 -19.56 -1.53
C CYS A 98 23.37 -20.62 -2.41
N ASN A 99 23.94 -21.67 -1.82
CA ASN A 99 24.37 -22.84 -2.60
C ASN A 99 23.21 -23.82 -2.78
N GLU A 100 22.31 -23.88 -1.80
CA GLU A 100 21.20 -24.84 -1.77
C GLU A 100 19.90 -24.15 -1.34
N VAL A 101 18.83 -24.39 -2.11
CA VAL A 101 17.46 -24.06 -1.73
C VAL A 101 16.78 -25.36 -1.30
N LYS A 102 16.50 -25.49 0.01
CA LYS A 102 16.02 -26.73 0.64
C LYS A 102 14.52 -26.92 0.45
N GLY A 103 13.76 -25.83 0.39
CA GLY A 103 12.32 -25.90 0.24
C GLY A 103 11.65 -24.53 0.27
N PHE A 104 10.35 -24.55 0.00
CA PHE A 104 9.46 -23.41 0.09
C PHE A 104 8.23 -23.81 0.90
N GLU A 105 7.80 -22.95 1.83
CA GLU A 105 6.59 -23.13 2.63
C GLU A 105 5.64 -21.95 2.35
N LEU A 106 4.41 -22.24 1.94
CA LEU A 106 3.36 -21.24 1.82
C LEU A 106 2.94 -20.82 3.24
N MET A 107 3.16 -19.55 3.58
CA MET A 107 2.81 -18.99 4.88
C MET A 107 1.42 -18.37 4.87
N ASP A 108 1.06 -17.69 3.78
CA ASP A 108 -0.23 -17.00 3.64
C ASP A 108 -0.62 -16.81 2.17
N SER A 109 -1.92 -16.78 1.89
CA SER A 109 -2.52 -16.44 0.60
C SER A 109 -3.47 -15.27 0.78
N ARG A 110 -3.10 -14.10 0.23
CA ARG A 110 -3.86 -12.86 0.40
C ARG A 110 -4.97 -12.74 -0.65
N TRP A 111 -6.05 -12.06 -0.28
CA TRP A 111 -7.20 -11.79 -1.15
C TRP A 111 -6.85 -11.05 -2.45
N ASN A 112 -5.73 -10.31 -2.48
CA ASN A 112 -5.24 -9.57 -3.64
C ASN A 112 -4.40 -10.42 -4.61
N GLY A 113 -4.33 -11.74 -4.40
CA GLY A 113 -3.59 -12.69 -5.24
C GLY A 113 -2.11 -12.83 -4.90
N ASN A 114 -1.61 -12.09 -3.89
CA ASN A 114 -0.26 -12.26 -3.39
C ASN A 114 -0.18 -13.49 -2.47
N GLU A 115 0.87 -14.30 -2.64
CA GLU A 115 1.23 -15.37 -1.73
C GLU A 115 2.52 -14.99 -0.99
N ALA A 116 2.54 -15.25 0.32
CA ALA A 116 3.70 -15.11 1.19
C ALA A 116 4.34 -16.47 1.42
N ILE A 117 5.62 -16.59 1.11
CA ILE A 117 6.35 -17.86 1.14
C ILE A 117 7.61 -17.70 1.97
N ARG A 118 7.92 -18.70 2.80
CA ARG A 118 9.24 -18.86 3.39
C ARG A 118 10.09 -19.73 2.48
N ALA A 119 11.25 -19.24 2.06
CA ALA A 119 12.25 -20.03 1.36
C ALA A 119 13.33 -20.47 2.36
N ASP A 120 13.51 -21.78 2.54
CA ASP A 120 14.51 -22.35 3.42
C ASP A 120 15.79 -22.66 2.62
N THR A 121 16.94 -22.15 3.05
CA THR A 121 18.22 -22.29 2.31
C THR A 121 19.37 -22.76 3.22
N ASP A 122 20.55 -22.95 2.64
CA ASP A 122 21.80 -23.16 3.39
C ASP A 122 22.30 -21.90 4.12
N ARG A 123 21.76 -20.71 3.81
CA ARG A 123 22.16 -19.41 4.38
C ARG A 123 21.11 -18.79 5.30
N GLY A 124 20.16 -19.61 5.75
CA GLY A 124 18.99 -19.16 6.52
C GLY A 124 17.76 -18.98 5.64
N ASN A 125 16.76 -18.31 6.19
CA ASN A 125 15.46 -18.18 5.55
C ASN A 125 15.35 -16.85 4.80
N TYR A 126 14.52 -16.84 3.77
CA TYR A 126 14.12 -15.63 3.05
C TYR A 126 12.60 -15.56 2.98
N PHE A 127 12.06 -14.34 2.95
CA PHE A 127 10.64 -14.12 2.72
C PHE A 127 10.43 -13.82 1.24
N VAL A 128 9.50 -14.53 0.60
CA VAL A 128 9.23 -14.39 -0.84
C VAL A 128 7.77 -14.03 -1.03
N LYS A 129 7.51 -12.92 -1.71
CA LYS A 129 6.16 -12.57 -2.20
C LYS A 129 6.03 -13.02 -3.64
N ILE A 130 4.89 -13.62 -3.98
CA ILE A 130 4.57 -14.06 -5.34
C ILE A 130 3.23 -13.50 -5.76
N ASN A 131 3.15 -13.01 -6.99
CA ASN A 131 1.88 -12.81 -7.69
C ASN A 131 1.96 -13.47 -9.07
N ARG A 132 1.01 -14.33 -9.42
CA ARG A 132 1.06 -15.11 -10.67
C ARG A 132 0.44 -14.41 -11.88
N VAL A 133 -0.14 -13.24 -11.70
CA VAL A 133 -0.84 -12.51 -12.77
C VAL A 133 -0.35 -11.07 -12.91
N GLU A 134 0.11 -10.46 -11.83
CA GLU A 134 0.58 -9.07 -11.84
C GLU A 134 2.02 -8.95 -12.36
N ASP A 135 2.27 -7.82 -13.03
CA ASP A 135 3.60 -7.42 -13.48
C ASP A 135 4.52 -7.02 -12.31
N ALA A 136 5.84 -7.07 -12.53
CA ALA A 136 6.86 -6.77 -11.54
C ALA A 136 6.77 -5.35 -10.94
N SER A 137 6.08 -4.41 -11.60
CA SER A 137 5.83 -3.06 -11.08
C SER A 137 5.17 -3.03 -9.70
N VAL A 138 4.30 -4.00 -9.38
CA VAL A 138 3.64 -4.05 -8.05
C VAL A 138 4.68 -4.21 -6.94
N PHE A 139 5.62 -5.13 -7.10
CA PHE A 139 6.70 -5.37 -6.14
C PHE A 139 7.83 -4.36 -6.23
N MET A 140 8.10 -3.83 -7.43
CA MET A 140 9.07 -2.74 -7.59
C MET A 140 8.67 -1.53 -6.76
N SER A 141 7.37 -1.22 -6.73
CA SER A 141 6.87 -0.07 -5.97
C SER A 141 7.05 -0.23 -4.46
N GLU A 142 6.78 -1.44 -3.95
CA GLU A 142 7.02 -1.80 -2.55
C GLU A 142 8.52 -1.80 -2.21
N ALA A 143 9.37 -2.37 -3.08
CA ALA A 143 10.82 -2.39 -2.89
C ALA A 143 11.42 -0.98 -2.80
N VAL A 144 10.93 -0.03 -3.61
CA VAL A 144 11.33 1.38 -3.52
C VAL A 144 10.89 1.99 -2.19
N GLY A 145 9.67 1.71 -1.72
CA GLY A 145 9.17 2.14 -0.42
C GLY A 145 10.04 1.63 0.74
N LEU A 146 10.27 0.31 0.81
CA LEU A 146 11.12 -0.33 1.81
C LEU A 146 12.55 0.23 1.79
N THR A 147 13.15 0.38 0.61
CA THR A 147 14.48 0.97 0.47
C THR A 147 14.52 2.40 1.00
N THR A 148 13.48 3.18 0.75
CA THR A 148 13.39 4.57 1.22
C THR A 148 13.28 4.63 2.74
N ILE A 149 12.45 3.78 3.36
CA ILE A 149 12.36 3.64 4.82
C ILE A 149 13.73 3.25 5.40
N ARG A 150 14.39 2.22 4.85
CA ARG A 150 15.71 1.76 5.34
C ARG A 150 16.76 2.87 5.36
N LYS A 151 16.77 3.73 4.35
CA LYS A 151 17.73 4.84 4.26
C LYS A 151 17.54 5.91 5.33
N THR A 152 16.40 5.96 6.00
CA THR A 152 16.22 6.89 7.12
C THR A 152 16.98 6.45 8.37
N GLU A 153 17.33 5.16 8.47
CA GLU A 153 17.98 4.57 9.65
C GLU A 153 17.20 4.75 10.96
N THR A 154 15.86 4.78 10.87
CA THR A 154 14.96 5.02 12.03
C THR A 154 14.14 3.78 12.39
N VAL A 155 13.01 3.54 11.71
CA VAL A 155 12.20 2.33 11.89
C VAL A 155 12.75 1.18 11.04
N TYR A 156 12.74 -0.03 11.62
CA TYR A 156 13.22 -1.20 10.92
C TYR A 156 12.15 -1.74 9.95
N CYS A 157 12.57 -2.16 8.77
CA CYS A 157 11.72 -2.86 7.80
C CYS A 157 12.56 -3.92 7.06
N PRO A 158 11.94 -4.93 6.42
CA PRO A 158 12.70 -5.95 5.71
C PRO A 158 13.46 -5.36 4.52
N MET A 159 14.70 -5.79 4.31
CA MET A 159 15.47 -5.38 3.14
C MET A 159 14.94 -6.05 1.86
N PRO A 160 14.58 -5.27 0.82
CA PRO A 160 14.25 -5.82 -0.50
C PRO A 160 15.54 -6.27 -1.20
N LEU A 161 15.64 -7.57 -1.48
CA LEU A 161 16.85 -8.19 -2.04
C LEU A 161 16.76 -8.31 -3.57
N HIS A 162 15.59 -8.67 -4.09
CA HIS A 162 15.39 -8.87 -5.52
C HIS A 162 13.92 -8.74 -5.91
N VAL A 163 13.65 -8.19 -7.09
CA VAL A 163 12.35 -8.24 -7.76
C VAL A 163 12.57 -8.90 -9.12
N GLY A 164 11.75 -9.88 -9.45
CA GLY A 164 11.86 -10.65 -10.69
C GLY A 164 10.51 -11.02 -11.29
N SER A 165 10.54 -11.56 -12.51
CA SER A 165 9.35 -12.02 -13.23
C SER A 165 9.21 -13.54 -13.15
N LEU A 166 7.96 -13.99 -13.16
CA LEU A 166 7.60 -15.40 -13.27
C LEU A 166 7.22 -15.74 -14.71
N PRO A 167 7.49 -16.97 -15.18
CA PRO A 167 7.08 -17.38 -16.51
C PRO A 167 5.55 -17.41 -16.62
N LYS A 168 5.05 -17.21 -17.84
CA LYS A 168 3.69 -17.56 -18.19
C LYS A 168 3.55 -19.09 -18.20
N VAL A 169 2.56 -19.63 -17.48
CA VAL A 169 2.23 -21.06 -17.45
C VAL A 169 0.73 -21.19 -17.67
N GLY A 170 0.34 -21.94 -18.71
CA GLY A 170 -1.05 -22.00 -19.14
C GLY A 170 -1.63 -20.62 -19.43
N GLU A 171 -2.81 -20.35 -18.89
CA GLU A 171 -3.49 -19.04 -18.97
C GLU A 171 -3.00 -18.04 -17.91
N PHE A 172 -2.09 -18.44 -17.02
CA PHE A 172 -1.60 -17.60 -15.93
C PHE A 172 -0.27 -16.93 -16.27
N GLY A 173 -0.19 -15.63 -16.00
CA GLY A 173 1.03 -14.85 -16.09
C GLY A 173 1.36 -14.31 -17.49
N PRO A 174 2.58 -13.75 -17.67
CA PRO A 174 3.69 -13.76 -16.72
C PRO A 174 3.34 -13.04 -15.41
N GLY A 175 3.87 -13.55 -14.30
CA GLY A 175 3.68 -12.96 -12.97
C GLY A 175 4.96 -12.28 -12.48
N ALA A 176 5.04 -12.04 -11.17
CA ALA A 176 6.19 -11.45 -10.52
C ALA A 176 6.46 -12.05 -9.14
N PHE A 177 7.66 -11.81 -8.63
CA PHE A 177 8.03 -12.12 -7.27
C PHE A 177 8.99 -11.10 -6.68
N MET A 178 9.05 -11.06 -5.34
CA MET A 178 10.03 -10.29 -4.58
C MET A 178 10.65 -11.15 -3.50
N ILE A 179 11.98 -11.09 -3.36
CA ILE A 179 12.73 -11.70 -2.28
C ILE A 179 13.10 -10.62 -1.27
N LEU A 180 12.79 -10.87 0.00
CA LEU A 180 12.98 -10.01 1.14
C LEU A 180 13.84 -10.71 2.21
N GLU A 181 14.49 -9.90 3.05
CA GLU A 181 15.03 -10.34 4.34
C GLU A 181 13.95 -11.08 5.15
N TRP A 182 14.31 -12.24 5.71
CA TRP A 182 13.44 -12.92 6.67
C TRP A 182 13.52 -12.25 8.04
N LEU A 183 12.37 -11.86 8.57
CA LEU A 183 12.25 -11.32 9.93
C LEU A 183 11.58 -12.38 10.83
N PRO A 184 12.24 -12.86 11.89
CA PRO A 184 11.63 -13.78 12.85
C PRO A 184 10.68 -13.00 13.76
N LEU A 185 9.48 -12.73 13.25
CA LEU A 185 8.44 -12.01 13.99
C LEU A 185 7.99 -12.82 15.20
N VAL A 186 7.71 -12.12 16.30
CA VAL A 186 7.00 -12.68 17.43
C VAL A 186 5.53 -12.87 17.06
N PRO A 187 4.82 -13.85 17.66
CA PRO A 187 3.41 -14.07 17.39
C PRO A 187 2.57 -12.81 17.53
N PHE A 188 1.60 -12.64 16.62
CA PHE A 188 0.64 -11.53 16.66
C PHE A 188 -0.12 -11.54 18.00
N GLY A 189 -0.37 -10.35 18.57
CA GLY A 189 -0.96 -10.20 19.90
C GLY A 189 0.00 -10.36 21.08
N ALA A 190 1.22 -10.85 20.86
CA ALA A 190 2.29 -10.85 21.88
C ALA A 190 3.06 -9.51 21.95
N SER A 191 2.52 -8.45 21.33
CA SER A 191 3.12 -7.12 21.34
C SER A 191 3.28 -6.64 22.78
N ARG A 192 4.53 -6.43 23.19
CA ARG A 192 4.82 -5.93 24.53
C ARG A 192 4.60 -4.41 24.55
N PRO A 193 4.09 -3.83 25.64
CA PRO A 193 3.93 -2.39 25.76
C PRO A 193 5.21 -1.61 25.41
N GLU A 194 6.38 -2.12 25.80
CA GLU A 194 7.68 -1.53 25.48
C GLU A 194 7.98 -1.55 23.98
N ALA A 195 7.56 -2.61 23.28
CA ALA A 195 7.77 -2.72 21.85
C ALA A 195 6.91 -1.69 21.08
N GLN A 196 5.69 -1.41 21.55
CA GLN A 196 4.86 -0.34 21.01
C GLN A 196 5.43 1.05 21.30
N GLU A 197 6.03 1.24 22.48
CA GLU A 197 6.76 2.46 22.84
C GLU A 197 7.95 2.69 21.89
N ASP A 198 8.76 1.66 21.64
CA ASP A 198 9.87 1.68 20.68
C ASP A 198 9.39 2.01 19.25
N LEU A 199 8.28 1.44 18.82
CA LEU A 199 7.68 1.74 17.51
C LEU A 199 7.25 3.21 17.42
N GLY A 200 6.66 3.76 18.48
CA GLY A 200 6.24 5.17 18.54
C GLY A 200 7.42 6.11 18.39
N HIS A 201 8.53 5.84 19.08
CA HIS A 201 9.77 6.59 18.91
C HIS A 201 10.36 6.43 17.51
N ALA A 202 10.44 5.21 16.99
CA ALA A 202 11.02 4.93 15.68
C ALA A 202 10.25 5.60 14.54
N LEU A 203 8.92 5.56 14.58
CA LEU A 203 8.07 6.20 13.58
C LEU A 203 8.19 7.73 13.64
N ALA A 204 8.20 8.32 14.84
CA ALA A 204 8.41 9.76 14.96
C ALA A 204 9.77 10.19 14.42
N MET A 205 10.83 9.41 14.67
CA MET A 205 12.14 9.65 14.07
C MET A 205 12.10 9.56 12.54
N MET A 206 11.37 8.59 11.97
CA MET A 206 11.19 8.48 10.52
C MET A 206 10.54 9.74 9.94
N HIS A 207 9.46 10.21 10.57
CA HIS A 207 8.72 11.39 10.11
C HIS A 207 9.52 12.69 10.26
N MET A 208 10.43 12.77 11.23
CA MET A 208 11.33 13.92 11.42
C MET A 208 12.62 13.83 10.62
N SER A 209 12.89 12.72 9.95
CA SER A 209 14.18 12.47 9.30
C SER A 209 14.38 13.39 8.10
N SER A 210 15.51 14.09 8.08
CA SER A 210 15.94 14.90 6.94
C SER A 210 16.70 14.09 5.87
N ALA A 211 16.80 12.77 6.04
CA ALA A 211 17.61 11.91 5.16
C ALA A 211 17.11 11.92 3.71
N MET A 212 15.86 12.33 3.48
CA MET A 212 15.22 12.36 2.17
C MET A 212 14.95 13.78 1.64
N ASP A 213 15.45 14.82 2.30
CA ASP A 213 15.19 16.23 1.95
C ASP A 213 15.56 16.55 0.50
N GLU A 214 16.68 16.00 0.01
CA GLU A 214 17.14 16.17 -1.36
C GLU A 214 16.22 15.50 -2.40
N ILE A 215 15.47 14.48 -2.01
CA ILE A 215 14.56 13.77 -2.92
C ILE A 215 13.27 14.56 -3.10
N HIS A 216 12.71 15.10 -2.01
CA HIS A 216 11.42 15.78 -2.07
C HIS A 216 11.56 17.29 -2.29
N GLU A 217 12.69 17.92 -1.97
CA GLU A 217 12.93 19.37 -2.16
C GLU A 217 11.79 20.25 -1.59
N GLY A 218 11.26 19.88 -0.43
CA GLY A 218 10.09 20.54 0.17
C GLY A 218 8.72 20.26 -0.47
N LYS A 219 8.62 19.38 -1.48
CA LYS A 219 7.38 19.01 -2.18
C LYS A 219 6.71 17.75 -1.59
N PHE A 220 5.44 17.59 -1.87
CA PHE A 220 4.64 16.39 -1.56
C PHE A 220 4.51 15.50 -2.79
N GLY A 221 4.63 14.18 -2.60
CA GLY A 221 4.63 13.22 -3.70
C GLY A 221 5.58 12.06 -3.45
N PHE A 222 5.93 11.33 -4.51
CA PHE A 222 6.92 10.26 -4.42
C PHE A 222 7.61 10.04 -5.76
N VAL A 223 8.76 9.35 -5.73
CA VAL A 223 9.61 9.13 -6.91
C VAL A 223 8.93 8.28 -7.99
N ILE A 224 7.93 7.47 -7.62
CA ILE A 224 7.13 6.65 -8.52
C ILE A 224 5.67 6.64 -8.06
N ASN A 225 4.73 6.43 -8.98
CA ASN A 225 3.39 6.00 -8.58
C ASN A 225 3.48 4.58 -8.01
N ASN A 226 2.74 4.33 -6.95
CA ASN A 226 2.63 3.03 -6.28
C ASN A 226 1.15 2.72 -6.01
N TYR A 227 0.89 1.78 -5.11
CA TYR A 227 -0.44 1.29 -4.81
C TYR A 227 -0.67 1.30 -3.30
N LEU A 228 -1.89 1.65 -2.89
CA LEU A 228 -2.39 1.37 -1.56
C LEU A 228 -3.27 0.12 -1.66
N SER A 229 -2.73 -1.02 -1.25
CA SER A 229 -3.24 -2.34 -1.64
C SER A 229 -3.33 -2.48 -3.18
N LEU A 230 -4.54 -2.47 -3.76
CA LEU A 230 -4.77 -2.55 -5.21
C LEU A 230 -5.10 -1.19 -5.84
N THR A 231 -5.24 -0.13 -5.04
CA THR A 231 -5.67 1.17 -5.52
C THR A 231 -4.47 1.98 -5.99
N PRO A 232 -4.39 2.39 -7.27
CA PRO A 232 -3.29 3.23 -7.76
C PRO A 232 -3.22 4.58 -7.04
N MET A 233 -2.03 4.96 -6.61
CA MET A 233 -1.75 6.23 -5.95
C MET A 233 -1.10 7.21 -6.92
N ASP A 234 -1.72 8.39 -7.08
CA ASP A 234 -1.12 9.51 -7.80
C ASP A 234 -0.08 10.20 -6.90
N ASN A 235 1.20 9.95 -7.19
CA ASN A 235 2.37 10.48 -6.46
C ASN A 235 3.01 11.69 -7.15
N ARG A 236 2.36 12.28 -8.16
CA ARG A 236 2.91 13.46 -8.85
C ARG A 236 3.23 14.57 -7.87
N TRP A 237 4.42 15.14 -7.99
CA TRP A 237 4.88 16.20 -7.09
C TRP A 237 3.98 17.44 -7.12
N THR A 238 3.78 18.06 -5.95
CA THR A 238 3.21 19.41 -5.79
C THR A 238 3.84 20.11 -4.57
N ASN A 239 3.78 21.44 -4.54
CA ASN A 239 4.24 22.23 -3.39
C ASN A 239 3.14 22.43 -2.33
N ASP A 240 1.91 22.03 -2.61
CA ASP A 240 0.74 22.30 -1.75
C ASP A 240 0.11 20.99 -1.27
N TRP A 241 0.07 20.80 0.06
CA TRP A 241 -0.46 19.57 0.66
C TRP A 241 -1.96 19.40 0.40
N SER A 242 -2.73 20.48 0.49
CA SER A 242 -4.18 20.44 0.29
C SER A 242 -4.51 20.07 -1.16
N GLU A 243 -3.78 20.59 -2.14
CA GLU A 243 -3.88 20.21 -3.55
C GLU A 243 -3.56 18.72 -3.74
N PHE A 244 -2.48 18.23 -3.11
CA PHE A 244 -2.09 16.82 -3.18
C PHE A 244 -3.20 15.90 -2.66
N LEU A 245 -3.72 16.20 -1.46
CA LEU A 245 -4.77 15.43 -0.82
C LEU A 245 -6.09 15.51 -1.59
N ALA A 246 -6.51 16.72 -1.99
CA ALA A 246 -7.71 16.95 -2.79
C ALA A 246 -7.71 16.14 -4.07
N ARG A 247 -6.58 16.14 -4.79
CA ARG A 247 -6.43 15.37 -6.03
C ARG A 247 -6.61 13.87 -5.79
N ARG A 248 -6.01 13.32 -4.74
CA ARG A 248 -6.16 11.88 -4.44
C ARG A 248 -7.56 11.52 -3.98
N MET A 249 -8.17 12.32 -3.10
CA MET A 249 -9.56 12.09 -2.67
C MET A 249 -10.53 12.16 -3.84
N SER A 250 -10.31 13.08 -4.79
CA SER A 250 -11.11 13.20 -6.01
C SER A 250 -11.01 11.93 -6.88
N LEU A 251 -9.79 11.36 -7.01
CA LEU A 251 -9.57 10.11 -7.72
C LEU A 251 -10.26 8.94 -7.02
N LEU A 252 -10.12 8.81 -5.70
CA LEU A 252 -10.81 7.77 -4.93
C LEU A 252 -12.33 7.87 -5.07
N LEU A 253 -12.90 9.07 -4.93
CA LEU A 253 -14.33 9.29 -5.09
C LEU A 253 -14.79 8.89 -6.49
N ARG A 254 -14.06 9.29 -7.53
CA ARG A 254 -14.37 8.93 -8.91
C ARG A 254 -14.32 7.41 -9.13
N SER A 255 -13.28 6.74 -8.61
CA SER A 255 -13.09 5.30 -8.76
C SER A 255 -14.18 4.46 -8.09
N LEU A 256 -14.95 5.00 -7.13
CA LEU A 256 -16.10 4.30 -6.56
C LEU A 256 -17.13 3.89 -7.61
N PHE A 257 -17.21 4.64 -8.70
CA PHE A 257 -18.22 4.47 -9.75
C PHE A 257 -17.66 3.89 -11.06
N GLU A 258 -16.35 3.59 -11.10
CA GLU A 258 -15.70 3.00 -12.27
C GLU A 258 -15.62 1.48 -12.14
N PRO A 259 -15.77 0.71 -13.25
CA PRO A 259 -15.53 -0.72 -13.26
C PRO A 259 -14.13 -1.03 -12.74
N LYS A 260 -14.02 -2.02 -11.85
CA LYS A 260 -12.75 -2.47 -11.27
C LYS A 260 -12.47 -3.89 -11.70
N VAL A 261 -11.19 -4.19 -11.96
CA VAL A 261 -10.73 -5.55 -12.30
C VAL A 261 -10.63 -6.40 -11.02
N TYR A 262 -10.13 -5.80 -9.94
CA TYR A 262 -9.89 -6.45 -8.65
C TYR A 262 -10.44 -5.60 -7.50
N ALA A 263 -11.74 -5.71 -7.25
CA ALA A 263 -12.46 -5.11 -6.12
C ALA A 263 -13.97 -5.38 -6.25
N ARG A 264 -14.77 -4.91 -5.29
CA ARG A 264 -16.23 -4.95 -5.40
C ARG A 264 -16.77 -4.12 -6.58
N ALA A 265 -18.00 -4.49 -6.98
CA ALA A 265 -18.76 -3.83 -8.03
C ALA A 265 -18.88 -2.31 -7.77
N PRO A 266 -18.95 -1.49 -8.84
CA PRO A 266 -19.09 -0.05 -8.70
C PRO A 266 -20.37 0.33 -7.94
N PHE A 267 -20.29 1.37 -7.13
CA PHE A 267 -21.46 1.98 -6.52
C PHE A 267 -22.39 2.55 -7.60
N LYS A 268 -23.69 2.60 -7.32
CA LYS A 268 -24.61 3.38 -8.14
C LYS A 268 -24.60 4.84 -7.68
N LYS A 269 -24.50 5.75 -8.64
CA LYS A 269 -24.39 7.20 -8.37
C LYS A 269 -25.65 7.76 -7.73
N ASP A 270 -26.82 7.34 -8.22
CA ASP A 270 -28.14 7.72 -7.68
C ASP A 270 -28.28 7.36 -6.20
N GLU A 271 -27.80 6.16 -5.82
CA GLU A 271 -27.81 5.64 -4.44
C GLU A 271 -26.66 6.18 -3.56
N SER A 272 -25.83 7.10 -4.07
CA SER A 272 -24.65 7.64 -3.38
C SER A 272 -24.53 9.16 -3.43
N SER A 273 -25.62 9.86 -3.77
CA SER A 273 -25.64 11.32 -3.93
C SER A 273 -25.15 12.08 -2.68
N GLU A 274 -25.50 11.62 -1.48
CA GLU A 274 -25.05 12.24 -0.23
C GLU A 274 -23.53 12.11 -0.03
N LEU A 275 -22.99 10.90 -0.19
CA LEU A 275 -21.54 10.64 -0.09
C LEU A 275 -20.76 11.53 -1.06
N ILE A 276 -21.23 11.62 -2.31
CA ILE A 276 -20.61 12.46 -3.35
C ILE A 276 -20.60 13.92 -2.91
N ASN A 277 -21.77 14.48 -2.60
CA ASN A 277 -21.92 15.89 -2.27
C ASN A 277 -21.08 16.29 -1.04
N LEU A 278 -21.08 15.47 0.01
CA LEU A 278 -20.30 15.77 1.21
C LEU A 278 -18.80 15.63 0.97
N THR A 279 -18.36 14.62 0.21
CA THR A 279 -16.94 14.44 -0.12
C THR A 279 -16.44 15.61 -0.98
N GLU A 280 -17.22 16.06 -1.97
CA GLU A 280 -16.87 17.21 -2.81
C GLU A 280 -16.79 18.52 -1.99
N LYS A 281 -17.71 18.73 -1.04
CA LYS A 281 -17.65 19.87 -0.11
C LYS A 281 -16.39 19.81 0.76
N LEU A 282 -16.07 18.65 1.32
CA LEU A 282 -14.84 18.47 2.10
C LEU A 282 -13.62 18.81 1.23
N ILE A 283 -13.50 18.21 0.04
CA ILE A 283 -12.41 18.46 -0.91
C ILE A 283 -12.27 19.96 -1.22
N GLY A 284 -13.39 20.65 -1.46
CA GLY A 284 -13.41 22.09 -1.73
C GLY A 284 -12.95 22.95 -0.56
N SER A 285 -13.06 22.46 0.68
CA SER A 285 -12.65 23.16 1.91
C SER A 285 -11.22 22.84 2.39
N LEU A 286 -10.52 21.88 1.76
CA LEU A 286 -9.21 21.43 2.23
C LEU A 286 -8.14 22.54 2.24
N LYS A 287 -8.26 23.55 1.37
CA LYS A 287 -7.30 24.66 1.40
C LYS A 287 -7.41 25.46 2.70
N ASP A 288 -8.64 25.76 3.12
CA ASP A 288 -8.90 26.56 4.32
C ASP A 288 -8.59 25.76 5.60
N ARG A 289 -8.92 24.47 5.64
CA ARG A 289 -8.67 23.58 6.79
C ARG A 289 -7.18 23.33 7.11
N PHE A 290 -6.30 23.64 6.18
CA PHE A 290 -4.85 23.50 6.35
C PHE A 290 -4.12 24.86 6.28
N ALA A 291 -4.83 25.98 6.17
CA ALA A 291 -4.23 27.30 5.98
C ALA A 291 -3.33 27.73 7.14
N ASP A 292 -3.69 27.36 8.38
CA ASP A 292 -3.01 27.78 9.59
C ASP A 292 -1.99 26.74 10.11
N VAL A 293 -1.74 25.68 9.34
CA VAL A 293 -0.85 24.57 9.75
C VAL A 293 0.30 24.44 8.75
N PRO A 294 1.55 24.70 9.16
CA PRO A 294 2.71 24.50 8.30
C PRO A 294 2.97 23.00 8.13
N VAL A 295 2.36 22.39 7.12
CA VAL A 295 2.60 20.99 6.75
C VAL A 295 3.98 20.87 6.10
N LYS A 296 4.83 19.99 6.63
CA LYS A 296 6.12 19.63 6.04
C LYS A 296 6.06 18.22 5.46
N PRO A 297 6.69 17.96 4.31
CA PRO A 297 6.79 16.61 3.76
C PRO A 297 7.58 15.71 4.71
N SER A 298 6.92 14.68 5.21
CA SER A 298 7.50 13.59 6.00
C SER A 298 7.41 12.33 5.16
N LEU A 299 8.43 11.46 5.20
CA LEU A 299 8.30 10.12 4.62
C LEU A 299 7.23 9.36 5.41
N LEU A 300 6.13 8.97 4.77
CA LEU A 300 5.08 8.16 5.37
C LEU A 300 5.25 6.70 4.98
N HIS A 301 4.85 5.80 5.87
CA HIS A 301 4.61 4.40 5.53
C HIS A 301 3.43 4.29 4.54
N GLY A 302 2.37 5.08 4.75
CA GLY A 302 1.23 5.22 3.85
C GLY A 302 0.12 4.16 4.01
N ASP A 303 0.44 3.02 4.65
CA ASP A 303 -0.50 1.94 4.96
C ASP A 303 -0.24 1.31 6.35
N LEU A 304 0.06 2.13 7.37
CA LEU A 304 0.49 1.63 8.68
C LEU A 304 -0.71 1.30 9.59
N TRP A 305 -1.30 0.12 9.42
CA TRP A 305 -2.25 -0.43 10.38
C TRP A 305 -1.62 -1.59 11.14
N ILE A 306 -2.32 -2.15 12.15
CA ILE A 306 -1.73 -3.19 13.02
C ILE A 306 -1.25 -4.42 12.26
N GLY A 307 -1.87 -4.74 11.11
CA GLY A 307 -1.44 -5.85 10.25
C GLY A 307 -0.10 -5.63 9.55
N ASN A 308 0.34 -4.38 9.40
CA ASN A 308 1.59 -3.96 8.74
C ASN A 308 2.69 -3.54 9.74
N ALA A 309 2.49 -3.83 11.02
CA ALA A 309 3.46 -3.63 12.07
C ALA A 309 3.71 -4.96 12.81
N GLY A 310 4.95 -5.18 13.22
CA GLY A 310 5.33 -6.36 13.96
C GLY A 310 6.53 -6.11 14.84
N PHE A 311 6.99 -7.16 15.51
CA PHE A 311 8.14 -7.10 16.38
C PHE A 311 9.00 -8.35 16.17
N THR A 312 10.31 -8.16 16.13
CA THR A 312 11.25 -9.26 16.37
C THR A 312 11.57 -9.30 17.87
N LYS A 313 12.45 -10.21 18.29
CA LYS A 313 12.92 -10.24 19.68
C LYS A 313 13.49 -8.89 20.14
N ASP A 314 14.13 -8.16 19.24
CA ASP A 314 14.97 -7.01 19.58
C ASP A 314 14.51 -5.67 18.96
N LYS A 315 13.51 -5.68 18.06
CA LYS A 315 13.15 -4.49 17.27
C LYS A 315 11.66 -4.46 16.92
N ALA A 316 11.06 -3.27 16.96
CA ALA A 316 9.84 -2.98 16.23
C ALA A 316 10.12 -2.92 14.72
N VAL A 317 9.19 -3.46 13.92
CA VAL A 317 9.33 -3.53 12.47
C VAL A 317 8.04 -3.11 11.77
N VAL A 318 8.18 -2.50 10.60
CA VAL A 318 7.07 -2.20 9.68
C VAL A 318 7.31 -2.88 8.34
N TYR A 319 6.23 -3.21 7.63
CA TYR A 319 6.29 -3.89 6.34
C TYR A 319 5.06 -3.56 5.49
N ASP A 320 5.14 -3.90 4.21
CA ASP A 320 4.10 -3.65 3.21
C ASP A 320 3.76 -2.14 3.03
N PRO A 321 4.76 -1.27 2.79
CA PRO A 321 4.51 0.16 2.71
C PRO A 321 3.89 0.62 1.39
N ALA A 322 3.13 1.70 1.46
CA ALA A 322 2.62 2.50 0.36
C ALA A 322 3.24 3.91 0.39
N CYS A 323 4.57 3.99 0.45
CA CYS A 323 5.30 5.22 0.79
C CYS A 323 4.99 6.43 -0.11
N PHE A 324 4.99 7.61 0.51
CA PHE A 324 5.08 8.91 -0.15
C PHE A 324 5.49 9.99 0.86
N PHE A 325 5.87 11.17 0.37
CA PHE A 325 6.13 12.34 1.20
C PHE A 325 4.83 13.12 1.41
N GLY A 326 4.38 13.20 2.65
CA GLY A 326 3.08 13.78 3.03
C GLY A 326 3.07 14.32 4.46
N HIS A 327 1.89 14.67 4.96
CA HIS A 327 1.74 15.07 6.35
C HIS A 327 1.81 13.86 7.29
N SER A 328 2.69 13.91 8.29
CA SER A 328 2.93 12.82 9.27
C SER A 328 1.68 12.34 10.02
N GLU A 329 0.71 13.21 10.24
CA GLU A 329 -0.57 12.87 10.89
C GLU A 329 -1.40 11.85 10.08
N MET A 330 -1.15 11.70 8.78
CA MET A 330 -1.90 10.77 7.94
C MET A 330 -1.62 9.30 8.28
N ASP A 331 -0.39 8.95 8.64
CA ASP A 331 -0.06 7.60 9.12
C ASP A 331 -0.76 7.31 10.46
N LEU A 332 -0.87 8.29 11.36
CA LEU A 332 -1.58 8.10 12.64
C LEU A 332 -3.07 7.84 12.43
N ALA A 333 -3.68 8.48 11.43
CA ALA A 333 -5.11 8.32 11.17
C ALA A 333 -5.49 6.89 10.74
N ILE A 334 -4.67 6.23 9.91
CA ILE A 334 -4.91 4.82 9.54
C ILE A 334 -4.63 3.86 10.71
N MET A 335 -3.66 4.17 11.57
CA MET A 335 -3.38 3.39 12.79
C MET A 335 -4.60 3.33 13.73
N GLU A 336 -5.38 4.42 13.78
CA GLU A 336 -6.60 4.50 14.60
C GLU A 336 -7.80 3.75 14.01
N LEU A 337 -7.80 3.41 12.70
CA LEU A 337 -8.98 2.83 12.05
C LEU A 337 -9.28 1.38 12.45
N PHE A 338 -8.23 0.60 12.73
CA PHE A 338 -8.35 -0.83 12.99
C PHE A 338 -7.94 -1.22 14.43
N GLY A 339 -7.59 -0.23 15.25
CA GLY A 339 -7.12 -0.43 16.62
C GLY A 339 -5.75 -1.13 16.69
N GLY A 340 -5.44 -1.67 17.87
CA GLY A 340 -4.22 -2.45 18.12
C GLY A 340 -3.01 -1.65 18.65
N PHE A 341 -2.97 -0.35 18.40
CA PHE A 341 -1.98 0.56 18.98
C PHE A 341 -2.49 1.17 20.28
N THR A 342 -1.69 1.07 21.34
CA THR A 342 -2.03 1.53 22.70
C THR A 342 -1.51 2.94 22.96
N ASP A 343 -1.94 3.55 24.06
CA ASP A 343 -1.43 4.85 24.52
C ASP A 343 0.10 4.89 24.67
N LYS A 344 0.76 3.74 24.89
CA LYS A 344 2.23 3.67 24.92
C LYS A 344 2.85 4.10 23.60
N PHE A 345 2.30 3.64 22.47
CA PHE A 345 2.73 4.08 21.14
C PHE A 345 2.50 5.59 20.97
N TYR A 346 1.26 6.06 21.20
CA TYR A 346 0.89 7.45 20.93
C TYR A 346 1.64 8.44 21.83
N ASN A 347 1.83 8.11 23.10
CA ASN A 347 2.63 8.92 24.03
C ASN A 347 4.10 8.99 23.58
N ALA A 348 4.69 7.87 23.16
CA ALA A 348 6.06 7.83 22.66
C ALA A 348 6.23 8.66 21.37
N TYR A 349 5.29 8.55 20.44
CA TYR A 349 5.28 9.33 19.21
C TYR A 349 5.12 10.84 19.51
N HIS A 350 4.09 11.21 20.28
CA HIS A 350 3.78 12.62 20.57
C HIS A 350 4.76 13.30 21.52
N SER A 351 5.59 12.53 22.25
CA SER A 351 6.75 13.08 22.98
C SER A 351 7.79 13.71 22.04
N ARG A 352 7.80 13.32 20.76
CA ARG A 352 8.72 13.81 19.72
C ARG A 352 8.03 14.76 18.75
N ILE A 353 6.80 14.44 18.34
CA ILE A 353 5.97 15.26 17.45
C ILE A 353 4.66 15.61 18.18
N PRO A 354 4.62 16.71 18.95
CA PRO A 354 3.42 17.13 19.66
C PRO A 354 2.23 17.34 18.72
N LYS A 355 1.02 17.03 19.18
CA LYS A 355 -0.21 17.32 18.44
C LYS A 355 -0.31 18.82 18.18
N ALA A 356 -0.40 19.21 16.91
CA ALA A 356 -0.69 20.59 16.55
C ALA A 356 -2.18 20.91 16.78
N GLU A 357 -2.52 22.19 16.92
CA GLU A 357 -3.92 22.63 16.97
C GLU A 357 -4.67 22.12 15.72
N GLY A 358 -5.91 21.66 15.89
CA GLY A 358 -6.71 21.04 14.82
C GLY A 358 -6.34 19.59 14.47
N PHE A 359 -5.43 18.94 15.21
CA PHE A 359 -5.03 17.55 14.98
C PHE A 359 -6.23 16.59 14.88
N GLU A 360 -7.17 16.67 15.82
CA GLU A 360 -8.31 15.77 15.87
C GLU A 360 -9.24 15.92 14.66
N GLU A 361 -9.42 17.15 14.16
CA GLU A 361 -10.18 17.41 12.94
C GLU A 361 -9.46 16.83 11.71
N ARG A 362 -8.14 17.06 11.59
CA ARG A 362 -7.33 16.52 10.48
C ARG A 362 -7.28 14.99 10.50
N SER A 363 -7.21 14.36 11.67
CA SER A 363 -7.34 12.90 11.81
C SER A 363 -8.62 12.39 11.14
N LYS A 364 -9.76 13.06 11.37
CA LYS A 364 -11.03 12.71 10.69
C LYS A 364 -10.93 12.86 9.16
N ILE A 365 -10.30 13.93 8.66
CA ILE A 365 -10.10 14.13 7.21
C ILE A 365 -9.29 12.97 6.61
N TYR A 366 -8.19 12.57 7.26
CA TYR A 366 -7.37 11.45 6.81
C TYR A 366 -8.11 10.11 6.89
N LYS A 367 -8.93 9.89 7.92
CA LYS A 367 -9.80 8.71 8.00
C LYS A 367 -10.78 8.66 6.83
N VAL A 368 -11.37 9.78 6.41
CA VAL A 368 -12.21 9.83 5.19
C VAL A 368 -11.42 9.35 3.97
N TYR A 369 -10.18 9.79 3.77
CA TYR A 369 -9.32 9.31 2.67
C TYR A 369 -9.16 7.77 2.70
N HIS A 370 -8.80 7.21 3.86
CA HIS A 370 -8.59 5.76 3.99
C HIS A 370 -9.89 4.97 3.83
N TYR A 371 -11.01 5.47 4.34
CA TYR A 371 -12.30 4.81 4.13
C TYR A 371 -12.78 4.89 2.68
N LEU A 372 -12.54 5.99 1.95
CA LEU A 372 -12.82 6.03 0.51
C LEU A 372 -12.01 4.96 -0.24
N ASN A 373 -10.77 4.69 0.20
CA ASN A 373 -10.00 3.58 -0.32
C ASN A 373 -10.63 2.22 0.05
N GLN A 374 -11.04 2.01 1.30
CA GLN A 374 -11.73 0.77 1.71
C GLN A 374 -13.03 0.54 0.94
N LEU A 375 -13.81 1.59 0.66
CA LEU A 375 -15.00 1.50 -0.18
C LEU A 375 -14.64 1.09 -1.61
N ASN A 376 -13.52 1.60 -2.15
CA ASN A 376 -13.04 1.19 -3.46
C ASN A 376 -12.67 -0.29 -3.52
N LEU A 377 -12.03 -0.82 -2.48
CA LEU A 377 -11.58 -2.21 -2.41
C LEU A 377 -12.74 -3.17 -2.11
N PHE A 378 -13.51 -2.87 -1.06
CA PHE A 378 -14.42 -3.83 -0.43
C PHE A 378 -15.90 -3.48 -0.56
N GLY A 379 -16.26 -2.27 -1.01
CA GLY A 379 -17.65 -1.85 -1.20
C GLY A 379 -18.55 -2.15 0.00
N ASN A 380 -18.03 -1.96 1.21
CA ASN A 380 -18.71 -2.31 2.46
C ASN A 380 -19.72 -1.20 2.83
N GLU A 381 -20.99 -1.55 3.00
CA GLU A 381 -22.06 -0.59 3.29
C GLU A 381 -21.94 0.02 4.70
N GLN A 382 -21.46 -0.73 5.70
CA GLN A 382 -21.19 -0.20 7.03
C GLN A 382 -20.08 0.86 7.00
N VAL A 383 -19.01 0.62 6.23
CA VAL A 383 -17.97 1.63 5.99
C VAL A 383 -18.57 2.87 5.33
N LYS A 384 -19.51 2.71 4.38
CA LYS A 384 -20.16 3.84 3.71
C LYS A 384 -20.96 4.69 4.70
N VAL A 385 -21.66 4.06 5.63
CA VAL A 385 -22.40 4.75 6.70
C VAL A 385 -21.45 5.56 7.59
N GLU A 386 -20.33 4.98 8.01
CA GLU A 386 -19.36 5.66 8.87
C GLU A 386 -18.70 6.84 8.16
N VAL A 387 -18.35 6.69 6.87
CA VAL A 387 -17.81 7.79 6.05
C VAL A 387 -18.80 8.94 5.96
N ILE A 388 -20.08 8.66 5.70
CA ILE A 388 -21.11 9.71 5.61
C ILE A 388 -21.26 10.44 6.95
N LYS A 389 -21.27 9.70 8.07
CA LYS A 389 -21.32 10.29 9.41
C LYS A 389 -20.13 11.23 9.64
N LEU A 390 -18.92 10.76 9.37
CA LEU A 390 -17.69 11.54 9.55
C LEU A 390 -17.66 12.78 8.65
N LEU A 391 -18.14 12.64 7.42
CA LEU A 391 -18.27 13.73 6.47
C LEU A 391 -19.28 14.78 6.93
N ARG A 392 -20.41 14.39 7.53
CA ARG A 392 -21.38 15.34 8.11
C ARG A 392 -20.73 16.14 9.24
N GLU A 393 -20.04 15.47 10.16
CA GLU A 393 -19.30 16.15 11.24
C GLU A 393 -18.30 17.18 10.70
N LEU A 394 -17.56 16.85 9.64
CA LEU A 394 -16.58 17.74 9.05
C LEU A 394 -17.21 18.90 8.29
N VAL A 395 -18.27 18.67 7.52
CA VAL A 395 -18.84 19.67 6.59
C VAL A 395 -19.89 20.57 7.27
N GLU A 396 -20.51 20.10 8.34
CA GLU A 396 -21.55 20.82 9.07
C GLU A 396 -21.03 21.53 10.34
N SER A 397 -19.77 21.31 10.71
CA SER A 397 -19.03 22.14 11.67
C SER A 397 -18.49 23.41 11.02
#